data_AF-A0A3S3DRD2-F1
#
_entry.id   AF-A0A3S3DRD2-F1
#
_cell.length_a   1.000
_cell.length_b   1.000
_cell.length_c   1.000
_cell.angle_alpha   90.00
_cell.angle_beta   90.00
_cell.angle_gamma   90.00
#
_symmetry.space_group_name_H-M   'P 1'
#
loop_
_entity.id
_entity.type
_entity.pdbx_description
1 polymer ?
#
loop_
_entity_poly.entity_id
_entity_poly.type
_entity_poly.pdbx_seq_one_letter_code
_entity_poly.pdbx_strand_id
1 'polypeptide(L)'
;MVKKPSRHHDYADREIDCQEAMEPGFQAIVDCMVDAGWTRGEVMRSLRRLIAADNMTQKENAKVEMQLAIARAMMRAGKAL
;
A
#
# COMPACT_ATOMS: atom_id res chain seq x y z
N MET A 1 -10.60 -5.15 -16.29
CA MET A 1 -11.25 -4.20 -15.35
C MET A 1 -11.04 -4.72 -13.94
N VAL A 2 -10.58 -3.89 -13.00
CA VAL A 2 -10.34 -4.32 -11.61
C VAL A 2 -11.69 -4.60 -10.95
N LYS A 3 -11.90 -5.82 -10.47
CA LYS A 3 -13.14 -6.23 -9.79
C LYS A 3 -13.20 -5.51 -8.44
N LYS A 4 -14.32 -4.86 -8.14
CA LYS A 4 -14.55 -4.27 -6.81
C LYS A 4 -14.75 -5.38 -5.77
N PRO A 5 -14.44 -5.14 -4.48
CA PRO A 5 -14.77 -6.08 -3.42
C PRO A 5 -16.26 -6.44 -3.41
N SER A 6 -16.56 -7.70 -3.07
CA SER A 6 -17.93 -8.22 -3.00
C SER A 6 -18.74 -7.57 -1.87
N ARG A 7 -18.07 -7.19 -0.77
CA ARG A 7 -18.66 -6.47 0.38
C ARG A 7 -17.69 -5.41 0.89
N HIS A 8 -18.22 -4.35 1.51
CA HIS A 8 -17.40 -3.28 2.10
C HIS A 8 -16.67 -3.70 3.38
N HIS A 9 -17.28 -4.56 4.19
CA HIS A 9 -16.69 -5.08 5.43
C HIS A 9 -15.89 -6.36 5.18
N ASP A 10 -15.30 -6.88 6.25
CA ASP A 10 -14.51 -8.09 6.20
C ASP A 10 -15.38 -9.34 5.93
N TYR A 11 -14.84 -10.27 5.16
CA TYR A 11 -15.43 -11.59 4.86
C TYR A 11 -14.31 -12.56 4.50
N ALA A 12 -14.56 -13.86 4.69
CA ALA A 12 -13.53 -14.90 4.58
C ALA A 12 -12.70 -14.80 3.29
N ASP A 13 -13.33 -14.56 2.15
CA ASP A 13 -12.66 -14.54 0.84
C ASP A 13 -12.18 -13.15 0.40
N ARG A 14 -12.20 -12.14 1.28
CA ARG A 14 -11.87 -10.75 0.90
C ARG A 14 -10.43 -10.61 0.44
N GLU A 15 -9.52 -11.34 1.07
CA GLU A 15 -8.12 -11.38 0.64
C GLU A 15 -7.96 -12.06 -0.73
N ILE A 16 -8.72 -13.12 -0.99
CA ILE A 16 -8.70 -13.84 -2.27
C ILE A 16 -9.26 -12.93 -3.38
N ASP A 17 -10.41 -12.29 -3.16
CA ASP A 17 -10.99 -11.31 -4.10
C ASP A 17 -10.00 -10.17 -4.41
N CYS A 18 -9.24 -9.71 -3.41
CA CYS A 18 -8.21 -8.71 -3.59
C CYS A 18 -7.05 -9.22 -4.46
N GLN A 19 -6.57 -10.44 -4.20
CA GLN A 19 -5.51 -11.08 -4.98
C GLN A 19 -5.92 -11.26 -6.44
N GLU A 20 -7.12 -11.81 -6.69
CA GLU A 20 -7.67 -12.00 -8.04
C GLU A 20 -7.80 -10.67 -8.79
N ALA A 21 -8.23 -9.61 -8.10
CA ALA A 21 -8.35 -8.28 -8.70
C ALA A 21 -6.99 -7.66 -9.07
N MET A 22 -5.95 -7.94 -8.29
CA MET A 22 -4.59 -7.42 -8.47
C MET A 22 -3.76 -8.23 -9.46
N GLU A 23 -4.02 -9.54 -9.59
CA GLU A 23 -3.19 -10.48 -10.36
C GLU A 23 -2.96 -10.03 -11.82
N PRO A 24 -3.94 -9.53 -12.59
CA PRO A 24 -3.69 -9.08 -13.95
C PRO A 24 -2.68 -7.93 -14.03
N GLY A 25 -2.78 -6.97 -13.11
CA GLY A 25 -1.84 -5.84 -13.05
C GLY A 25 -0.45 -6.29 -12.59
N PHE A 26 -0.40 -7.25 -11.65
CA PHE A 26 0.85 -7.84 -11.20
C PHE A 26 1.57 -8.58 -12.33
N GLN A 27 0.87 -9.43 -13.11
CA GLN A 27 1.49 -10.12 -14.26
C GLN A 27 1.98 -9.12 -15.31
N ALA A 28 1.20 -8.08 -15.63
CA ALA A 28 1.61 -7.05 -16.58
C ALA A 28 2.91 -6.32 -16.16
N ILE A 29 3.10 -6.05 -14.87
CA ILE A 29 4.34 -5.48 -14.35
C ILE A 29 5.50 -6.48 -14.50
N VAL A 30 5.27 -7.75 -14.15
CA VAL A 30 6.32 -8.76 -14.24
C VAL A 30 6.74 -8.99 -15.68
N ASP A 31 5.79 -9.13 -16.61
CA ASP A 31 6.05 -9.33 -18.04
C ASP A 31 6.82 -8.15 -18.63
N CYS A 32 6.39 -6.92 -18.35
CA CYS A 32 7.09 -5.71 -18.79
C CYS A 32 8.56 -5.66 -18.33
N MET A 33 8.82 -6.06 -17.08
CA MET A 33 10.19 -6.10 -16.56
C MET A 33 11.01 -7.24 -17.20
N VAL A 34 10.39 -8.39 -17.45
CA VAL A 34 11.06 -9.51 -18.15
C VAL A 34 11.39 -9.13 -19.60
N ASP A 35 10.47 -8.46 -20.29
CA ASP A 35 10.69 -7.96 -21.66
C ASP A 35 11.81 -6.92 -21.72
N ALA A 36 12.00 -6.15 -20.64
CA ALA A 36 13.13 -5.24 -20.47
C ALA A 36 14.45 -5.94 -20.08
N GLY A 37 14.46 -7.27 -19.98
CA GLY A 37 15.66 -8.08 -19.72
C GLY A 37 15.93 -8.43 -18.27
N TRP A 38 15.02 -8.09 -17.34
CA TRP A 38 15.17 -8.46 -15.92
C TRP A 38 14.76 -9.91 -15.69
N THR A 39 15.42 -10.58 -14.75
CA THR A 39 14.96 -11.92 -14.34
C THR A 39 13.72 -11.81 -13.46
N ARG A 40 12.80 -12.78 -13.57
CA ARG A 40 11.64 -12.86 -12.68
C ARG A 40 12.05 -12.82 -11.19
N GLY A 41 13.18 -13.45 -10.85
CA GLY A 41 13.71 -13.44 -9.48
C GLY A 41 14.09 -12.03 -8.98
N GLU A 42 14.66 -11.19 -9.84
CA GLU A 42 14.94 -9.78 -9.52
C GLU A 42 13.65 -8.99 -9.31
N VAL A 43 12.68 -9.13 -10.20
CA VAL A 43 11.38 -8.46 -10.10
C VAL A 43 10.70 -8.80 -8.77
N MET A 44 10.64 -10.08 -8.41
CA MET A 44 10.01 -10.52 -7.15
C MET A 44 10.74 -10.02 -5.91
N ARG A 45 12.08 -9.95 -5.94
CA ARG A 45 12.85 -9.38 -4.81
C ARG A 45 12.63 -7.88 -4.70
N SER A 46 12.61 -7.16 -5.81
CA SER A 46 12.40 -5.72 -5.86
C SER A 46 11.00 -5.36 -5.37
N LEU A 47 9.94 -6.03 -5.86
CA LEU A 47 8.57 -5.77 -5.42
C LEU A 47 8.39 -5.98 -3.91
N ARG A 48 8.96 -7.05 -3.33
CA ARG A 48 8.92 -7.25 -1.87
C ARG A 48 9.57 -6.10 -1.10
N ARG A 49 10.70 -5.58 -1.58
CA ARG A 49 11.38 -4.44 -0.95
C ARG A 49 10.58 -3.15 -1.07
N LEU A 50 9.94 -2.92 -2.22
CA LEU A 50 9.08 -1.75 -2.43
C LEU A 50 7.86 -1.77 -1.50
N ILE A 51 7.18 -2.92 -1.36
CA ILE A 51 6.05 -3.07 -0.43
C ILE A 51 6.50 -2.83 1.02
N ALA A 52 7.65 -3.37 1.41
CA ALA A 52 8.20 -3.13 2.75
C ALA A 52 8.50 -1.64 2.99
N ALA A 53 9.10 -0.95 2.01
CA ALA A 53 9.41 0.46 2.10
C ALA A 53 8.13 1.34 2.17
N ASP A 54 7.12 1.01 1.37
CA ASP A 54 5.82 1.70 1.41
C ASP A 54 5.15 1.53 2.78
N ASN A 55 5.10 0.29 3.30
CA ASN A 55 4.55 0.02 4.63
C ASN A 55 5.25 0.83 5.74
N MET A 56 6.59 0.94 5.70
CA MET A 56 7.32 1.78 6.66
C MET A 56 6.97 3.27 6.50
N THR A 57 6.90 3.75 5.26
CA THR A 57 6.56 5.14 4.95
C THR A 57 5.16 5.50 5.44
N GLN A 58 4.17 4.66 5.16
CA GLN A 58 2.80 4.86 5.62
C GLN A 58 2.71 4.89 7.15
N LYS A 59 3.47 4.03 7.84
CA LYS A 59 3.53 4.00 9.31
C LYS A 59 4.08 5.30 9.88
N GLU A 60 5.21 5.78 9.36
CA GLU A 60 5.82 7.03 9.86
C GLU A 60 4.97 8.25 9.51
N ASN A 61 4.39 8.30 8.31
CA ASN A 61 3.45 9.35 7.92
C ASN A 61 2.24 9.40 8.87
N ALA A 62 1.66 8.24 9.22
CA ALA A 62 0.53 8.18 10.16
C ALA A 62 0.89 8.77 11.54
N LYS A 63 2.12 8.55 12.03
CA LYS A 63 2.58 9.13 13.30
C LYS A 63 2.72 10.65 13.21
N VAL A 64 3.34 11.14 12.13
CA VAL A 64 3.53 12.58 11.92
C VAL A 64 2.18 13.28 11.76
N GLU A 65 1.25 12.70 11.01
CA GLU A 65 -0.11 13.24 10.86
C GLU A 65 -0.85 13.28 12.20
N MET A 66 -0.70 12.26 13.05
CA MET A 66 -1.28 12.26 14.40
C MET A 66 -0.69 13.37 15.26
N GLN A 67 0.63 13.54 15.27
CA GLN A 67 1.30 14.63 16.01
C GLN A 67 0.86 16.01 15.51
N LEU A 68 0.75 16.17 14.19
CA LEU A 68 0.30 17.40 13.56
C LEU A 68 -1.14 17.72 13.93
N ALA A 69 -2.03 16.71 13.97
CA ALA A 69 -3.41 16.88 14.41
C ALA A 69 -3.49 17.35 15.87
N ILE A 70 -2.68 16.76 16.76
CA ILE A 70 -2.61 17.16 18.18
C ILE A 70 -2.09 18.60 18.31
N ALA A 71 -0.97 18.94 17.65
CA ALA A 71 -0.41 20.29 17.69
C ALA A 71 -1.41 21.34 17.18
N ARG A 72 -2.13 21.03 16.09
CA ARG A 72 -3.22 21.88 15.56
C ARG A 72 -4.36 22.05 16.57
N ALA A 73 -4.72 20.99 17.30
CA ALA A 73 -5.74 21.07 18.33
C ALA A 73 -5.29 21.93 19.54
N MET A 74 -4.04 21.78 19.98
CA MET A 74 -3.47 22.59 21.08
C MET A 74 -3.44 24.08 20.74
N MET A 75 -2.98 24.43 19.53
CA MET A 75 -3.00 25.81 19.03
C MET A 75 -4.42 26.40 19.00
N ARG A 76 -5.42 25.63 18.53
CA ARG A 76 -6.82 26.05 18.53
C ARG A 76 -7.39 26.24 19.94
N ALA A 77 -6.92 25.43 20.91
CA ALA A 77 -7.35 25.50 22.29
C ALA A 77 -6.70 26.65 23.09
N GLY A 78 -5.83 27.46 22.47
CA GLY A 78 -5.09 28.53 23.15
C GLY A 78 -4.09 28.02 24.19
N LYS A 79 -3.82 26.71 24.22
CA LYS A 79 -2.81 26.09 25.07
C LYS A 79 -1.51 26.10 24.28
N ALA A 80 -0.65 27.08 24.55
CA ALA A 80 0.72 27.04 24.04
C ALA A 80 1.40 25.74 24.49
N LEU A 81 2.18 25.14 23.59
CA LEU A 81 2.95 23.90 23.78
C LEU A 81 3.79 23.92 25.05
#